data_AF-A0A378QJI9-F1
#
_entry.id   AF-A0A378QJI9-F1
#
_cell.length_a   1.000
_cell.length_b   1.000
_cell.length_c   1.000
_cell.angle_alpha   90.00
_cell.angle_beta   90.00
_cell.angle_gamma   90.00
#
_symmetry.space_group_name_H-M   'P 1'
#
loop_
_entity.id
_entity.type
_entity.pdbx_description
1 polymer ?
#
loop_
_entity_poly.entity_id
_entity_poly.type
_entity_poly.pdbx_seq_one_letter_code
_entity_poly.pdbx_strand_id
1 'polypeptide(L)'
;MSIQKVTGVKSVDFKITAYGYGVVNWNGPTTLSSEGRTVDNHTLPKLRGYTNLTGKIKEETGYKYKKEATDIDFKETPLYISQNCIRHHLFREQAFDLHFAHEKGLDKVLASLTGLVRGYVVPASQCKRTSPLLLEDFIDELGNGNFEQFGQAGERDSSSFFSKTTFGDTKYTAYGSISIEQLQFISLDNKFDRCAMIIKDNQGDEIAQKVQDFIQSLDPSRTPKATFHANYVRKGTIYEQGEVGILLDDVAIDILVQTTLDLIGELFIRQAKGYMYVDELSVDYNDSNKMMRIKRTPEQANPQKISDYAVYFEAK
;
A
#
# COMPACT_ATOMS: atom_id res chain seq x y z
N MET A 1 -20.86 32.64 4.59
CA MET A 1 -21.39 31.31 4.25
C MET A 1 -21.10 30.37 5.41
N SER A 2 -22.07 29.58 5.88
CA SER A 2 -21.84 28.59 6.92
C SER A 2 -21.07 27.41 6.33
N ILE A 3 -19.88 27.12 6.87
CA ILE A 3 -19.12 25.91 6.53
C ILE A 3 -19.96 24.70 6.95
N GLN A 4 -20.55 23.99 5.99
CA GLN A 4 -21.22 22.72 6.28
C GLN A 4 -20.18 21.66 6.60
N LYS A 5 -20.34 20.98 7.74
CA LYS A 5 -19.45 19.89 8.14
C LYS A 5 -19.67 18.66 7.26
N VAL A 6 -18.58 18.04 6.81
CA VAL A 6 -18.62 16.74 6.13
C VAL A 6 -18.94 15.64 7.15
N THR A 7 -20.01 14.89 6.87
CA THR A 7 -20.56 13.77 7.66
C THR A 7 -20.56 12.49 6.82
N GLY A 8 -20.79 11.33 7.44
CA GLY A 8 -20.71 10.01 6.80
C GLY A 8 -19.37 9.31 7.03
N VAL A 9 -19.20 8.12 6.44
CA VAL A 9 -17.96 7.32 6.55
C VAL A 9 -16.81 8.02 5.81
N LYS A 10 -15.74 8.34 6.54
CA LYS A 10 -14.59 9.14 6.06
C LYS A 10 -13.43 8.27 5.60
N SER A 11 -13.27 7.12 6.24
CA SER A 11 -12.31 6.10 5.85
C SER A 11 -12.84 4.71 6.18
N VAL A 12 -12.37 3.72 5.44
CA VAL A 12 -12.57 2.31 5.78
C VAL A 12 -11.24 1.80 6.29
N ASP A 13 -11.12 1.73 7.60
CA ASP A 13 -9.92 1.27 8.29
C ASP A 13 -10.00 -0.25 8.46
N PHE A 14 -8.86 -0.95 8.46
CA PHE A 14 -8.86 -2.40 8.62
C PHE A 14 -7.61 -2.88 9.33
N LYS A 15 -7.73 -4.03 9.99
CA LYS A 15 -6.66 -4.80 10.61
C LYS A 15 -6.52 -6.12 9.87
N ILE A 16 -5.30 -6.47 9.54
CA ILE A 16 -4.94 -7.70 8.84
C ILE A 16 -4.16 -8.59 9.80
N THR A 17 -4.54 -9.86 9.87
CA THR A 17 -3.73 -10.93 10.46
C THR A 17 -3.41 -11.95 9.39
N ALA A 18 -2.13 -12.28 9.26
CA ALA A 18 -1.62 -13.17 8.23
C ALA A 18 -0.63 -14.19 8.82
N TYR A 19 -0.59 -15.38 8.24
CA TYR A 19 0.34 -16.44 8.63
C TYR A 19 1.25 -16.82 7.48
N GLY A 20 2.41 -17.39 7.80
CA GLY A 20 3.37 -17.80 6.79
C GLY A 20 4.49 -18.67 7.34
N TYR A 21 5.43 -18.94 6.46
CA TYR A 21 6.67 -19.63 6.78
C TYR A 21 7.82 -19.07 5.94
N GLY A 22 8.94 -18.81 6.59
CA GLY A 22 10.11 -18.26 5.92
C GLY A 22 10.01 -16.78 5.57
N VAL A 23 11.12 -16.23 5.10
CA VAL A 23 11.20 -14.83 4.68
C VAL A 23 10.76 -14.70 3.22
N VAL A 24 9.68 -13.94 2.99
CA VAL A 24 9.21 -13.61 1.64
C VAL A 24 9.78 -12.30 1.09
N ASN A 25 10.22 -11.37 1.95
CA ASN A 25 10.76 -10.07 1.54
C ASN A 25 12.14 -9.80 2.17
N TRP A 26 13.18 -10.02 1.36
CA TRP A 26 14.57 -9.82 1.76
C TRP A 26 15.01 -8.36 1.62
N ASN A 27 16.00 -7.95 2.44
CA ASN A 27 16.66 -6.65 2.29
C ASN A 27 17.86 -6.77 1.35
N GLY A 28 18.76 -7.73 1.63
CA GLY A 28 19.93 -7.98 0.80
C GLY A 28 21.18 -8.35 1.60
N PRO A 29 22.32 -8.54 0.92
CA PRO A 29 23.61 -8.77 1.57
C PRO A 29 23.98 -7.57 2.45
N THR A 30 24.44 -7.85 3.67
CA THR A 30 24.81 -6.84 4.66
C THR A 30 26.16 -7.19 5.26
N THR A 31 27.08 -6.22 5.24
CA THR A 31 28.39 -6.34 5.90
C THR A 31 28.22 -6.41 7.42
N LEU A 32 28.67 -7.51 8.01
CA LEU A 32 28.58 -7.84 9.43
C LEU A 32 29.92 -8.34 9.96
N SER A 33 30.01 -8.55 11.27
CA SER A 33 31.13 -9.24 11.92
C SER A 33 30.76 -10.71 12.16
N SER A 34 31.77 -11.57 12.10
CA SER A 34 31.72 -12.98 12.51
C SER A 34 33.06 -13.31 13.17
N GLU A 35 33.04 -13.57 14.49
CA GLU A 35 34.25 -13.86 15.27
C GLU A 35 35.34 -12.76 15.12
N GLY A 36 34.91 -11.50 15.04
CA GLY A 36 35.81 -10.35 14.87
C GLY A 36 36.34 -10.14 13.45
N ARG A 37 35.89 -10.92 12.46
CA ARG A 37 36.19 -10.70 11.03
C ARG A 37 34.99 -10.16 10.29
N THR A 38 35.22 -9.31 9.31
CA THR A 38 34.16 -8.78 8.45
C THR A 38 33.70 -9.86 7.46
N VAL A 39 32.38 -10.03 7.33
CA VAL A 39 31.72 -10.92 6.38
C VAL A 39 30.71 -10.12 5.55
N ASP A 40 30.77 -10.26 4.22
CA ASP A 40 29.97 -9.46 3.28
C ASP A 40 28.85 -10.26 2.59
N ASN A 41 28.86 -11.57 2.73
CA ASN A 41 27.94 -12.50 2.07
C ASN A 41 26.84 -13.02 3.01
N HIS A 42 26.54 -12.31 4.10
CA HIS A 42 25.39 -12.59 4.95
C HIS A 42 24.16 -11.81 4.48
N THR A 43 23.08 -12.50 4.11
CA THR A 43 21.84 -11.83 3.68
C THR A 43 20.90 -11.63 4.85
N LEU A 44 20.47 -10.38 5.09
CA LEU A 44 19.45 -10.05 6.08
C LEU A 44 18.07 -9.86 5.44
N PRO A 45 17.00 -10.28 6.14
CA PRO A 45 15.64 -9.89 5.82
C PRO A 45 15.40 -8.42 6.19
N LYS A 46 14.21 -7.90 5.90
CA LYS A 46 13.82 -6.58 6.37
C LYS A 46 13.47 -6.64 7.85
N LEU A 47 14.30 -6.00 8.68
CA LEU A 47 14.11 -5.89 10.13
C LEU A 47 13.81 -4.44 10.49
N ARG A 48 12.73 -4.20 11.23
CA ARG A 48 12.30 -2.83 11.57
C ARG A 48 13.33 -2.18 12.48
N GLY A 49 13.79 -0.98 12.14
CA GLY A 49 14.68 -0.21 13.02
C GLY A 49 16.10 -0.80 13.17
N TYR A 50 16.43 -1.87 12.43
CA TYR A 50 17.72 -2.51 12.52
C TYR A 50 18.85 -1.64 11.95
N THR A 51 19.99 -1.68 12.63
CA THR A 51 21.27 -1.13 12.16
C THR A 51 22.35 -2.18 12.34
N ASN A 52 23.22 -2.33 11.33
CA ASN A 52 24.36 -3.24 11.37
C ASN A 52 25.56 -2.66 12.13
N LEU A 53 25.41 -1.49 12.77
CA LEU A 53 26.46 -0.82 13.53
C LEU A 53 26.25 -1.00 15.04
N THR A 54 27.33 -1.18 15.78
CA THR A 54 27.32 -1.29 17.25
C THR A 54 27.27 0.08 17.95
N GLY A 55 27.50 1.17 17.22
CA GLY A 55 27.68 2.52 17.77
C GLY A 55 29.10 2.85 18.20
N LYS A 56 30.02 1.86 18.28
CA LYS A 56 31.44 2.10 18.58
C LYS A 56 32.19 2.61 17.35
N ILE A 57 33.10 3.55 17.56
CA ILE A 57 33.95 4.14 16.52
C ILE A 57 35.41 4.05 16.97
N LYS A 58 36.32 3.62 16.08
CA LYS A 58 37.75 3.68 16.32
C LYS A 58 38.25 5.10 16.07
N GLU A 59 38.61 5.83 17.13
CA GLU A 59 38.95 7.27 17.08
C GLU A 59 40.01 7.62 16.04
N GLU A 60 41.05 6.78 15.88
CA GLU A 60 42.17 7.03 14.95
C GLU A 60 41.79 6.92 13.47
N THR A 61 40.75 6.14 13.13
CA THR A 61 40.44 5.76 11.73
C THR A 61 39.03 6.13 11.31
N GLY A 62 38.17 6.53 12.26
CA GLY A 62 36.74 6.70 12.03
C GLY A 62 35.99 5.40 11.72
N TYR A 63 36.63 4.23 11.83
CA TYR A 63 36.01 2.95 11.51
C TYR A 63 34.85 2.65 12.48
N LYS A 64 33.66 2.39 11.93
CA LYS A 64 32.45 2.06 12.68
C LYS A 64 32.32 0.54 12.81
N TYR A 65 32.31 0.04 14.04
CA TYR A 65 32.24 -1.39 14.31
C TYR A 65 30.89 -1.98 13.91
N LYS A 66 30.94 -3.12 13.21
CA LYS A 66 29.78 -3.88 12.77
C LYS A 66 29.28 -4.82 13.86
N LYS A 67 27.98 -5.07 13.89
CA LYS A 67 27.37 -6.09 14.75
C LYS A 67 27.75 -7.49 14.28
N GLU A 68 27.76 -8.44 15.20
CA GLU A 68 27.86 -9.86 14.88
C GLU A 68 26.59 -10.32 14.13
N ALA A 69 26.71 -11.28 13.21
CA ALA A 69 25.57 -11.76 12.43
C ALA A 69 24.47 -12.42 13.28
N THR A 70 24.79 -12.82 14.51
CA THR A 70 23.86 -13.39 15.50
C THR A 70 23.33 -12.36 16.50
N ASP A 71 23.84 -11.12 16.49
CA ASP A 71 23.44 -10.04 17.41
C ASP A 71 22.19 -9.31 16.90
N ILE A 72 21.05 -10.00 16.97
CA ILE A 72 19.75 -9.48 16.54
C ILE A 72 18.68 -9.85 17.58
N ASP A 73 17.99 -8.83 18.09
CA ASP A 73 16.78 -9.01 18.89
C ASP A 73 15.55 -8.79 18.00
N PHE A 74 14.81 -9.87 17.73
CA PHE A 74 13.60 -9.84 16.89
C PHE A 74 12.38 -9.25 17.60
N LYS A 75 12.44 -8.98 18.91
CA LYS A 75 11.39 -8.22 19.61
C LYS A 75 11.59 -6.72 19.44
N GLU A 76 12.83 -6.25 19.48
CA GLU A 76 13.16 -4.84 19.25
C GLU A 76 13.17 -4.49 17.77
N THR A 77 13.69 -5.41 16.94
CA THR A 77 13.83 -5.23 15.49
C THR A 77 13.12 -6.35 14.71
N PRO A 78 11.78 -6.43 14.79
CA PRO A 78 11.03 -7.53 14.21
C PRO A 78 11.15 -7.60 12.69
N LEU A 79 11.01 -8.82 12.18
CA LEU A 79 10.81 -9.07 10.75
C LEU A 79 9.58 -8.31 10.26
N TYR A 80 9.66 -7.74 9.07
CA TYR A 80 8.47 -7.22 8.41
C TYR A 80 8.48 -7.43 6.90
N ILE A 81 7.28 -7.51 6.32
CA ILE A 81 7.08 -7.40 4.87
C ILE A 81 6.75 -5.93 4.57
N SER A 82 7.54 -5.32 3.69
CA SER A 82 7.34 -3.90 3.36
C SER A 82 6.03 -3.68 2.59
N GLN A 83 5.37 -2.54 2.83
CA GLN A 83 4.18 -2.11 2.12
C GLN A 83 4.36 -2.16 0.59
N ASN A 84 5.57 -1.87 0.08
CA ASN A 84 5.87 -1.96 -1.35
C ASN A 84 5.76 -3.40 -1.88
N CYS A 85 6.24 -4.38 -1.12
CA CYS A 85 6.12 -5.79 -1.47
C CYS A 85 4.65 -6.25 -1.46
N ILE A 86 3.90 -5.84 -0.43
CA ILE A 86 2.46 -6.12 -0.31
C ILE A 86 1.70 -5.54 -1.50
N ARG A 87 1.87 -4.24 -1.79
CA ARG A 87 1.24 -3.56 -2.92
C ARG A 87 1.61 -4.19 -4.26
N HIS A 88 2.86 -4.59 -4.44
CA HIS A 88 3.27 -5.28 -5.66
C HIS A 88 2.47 -6.58 -5.86
N HIS A 89 2.22 -7.34 -4.79
CA HIS A 89 1.47 -8.60 -4.88
C HIS A 89 -0.04 -8.41 -4.98
N LEU A 90 -0.61 -7.41 -4.31
CA LEU A 90 -2.03 -7.04 -4.46
C LEU A 90 -2.39 -6.68 -5.92
N PHE A 91 -1.45 -6.07 -6.65
CA PHE A 91 -1.65 -5.63 -8.03
C PHE A 91 -0.71 -6.34 -9.01
N ARG A 92 -0.36 -7.60 -8.71
CA ARG A 92 0.68 -8.35 -9.45
C ARG A 92 0.34 -8.54 -10.92
N GLU A 93 -0.92 -8.76 -11.23
CA GLU A 93 -1.41 -8.98 -12.60
C GLU A 93 -1.13 -7.77 -13.50
N GLN A 94 -1.15 -6.56 -12.93
CA GLN A 94 -0.96 -5.28 -13.61
C GLN A 94 0.42 -4.66 -13.29
N ALA A 95 1.39 -5.48 -12.88
CA ALA A 95 2.69 -4.96 -12.44
C ALA A 95 3.46 -4.24 -13.58
N PHE A 96 3.28 -4.67 -14.83
CA PHE A 96 4.02 -4.16 -15.99
C PHE A 96 3.22 -3.19 -16.87
N ASP A 97 1.89 -3.11 -16.72
CA ASP A 97 1.02 -2.30 -17.58
C ASP A 97 1.36 -0.81 -17.54
N LEU A 98 1.79 -0.32 -16.37
CA LEU A 98 2.19 1.07 -16.15
C LEU A 98 3.40 1.49 -17.00
N HIS A 99 4.28 0.56 -17.38
CA HIS A 99 5.41 0.88 -18.25
C HIS A 99 5.00 1.17 -19.70
N PHE A 100 3.82 0.67 -20.10
CA PHE A 100 3.24 0.89 -21.43
C PHE A 100 2.26 2.07 -21.45
N ALA A 101 1.95 2.65 -20.27
CA ALA A 101 1.09 3.81 -20.12
C ALA A 101 1.80 5.07 -20.61
N HIS A 102 1.74 5.30 -21.93
CA HIS A 102 2.02 6.61 -22.54
C HIS A 102 0.74 7.47 -22.53
N GLU A 103 0.82 8.70 -23.02
CA GLU A 103 -0.36 9.60 -23.13
C GLU A 103 -1.54 8.97 -23.88
N LYS A 104 -1.27 8.07 -24.84
CA LYS A 104 -2.29 7.26 -25.51
C LYS A 104 -2.55 5.98 -24.70
N GLY A 105 -3.74 5.88 -24.11
CA GLY A 105 -4.17 4.70 -23.34
C GLY A 105 -4.30 4.92 -21.84
N LEU A 106 -4.09 6.16 -21.36
CA LEU A 106 -4.24 6.50 -19.94
C LEU A 106 -5.69 6.36 -19.45
N ASP A 107 -6.66 6.40 -20.36
CA ASP A 107 -8.07 6.09 -20.10
C ASP A 107 -8.26 4.64 -19.60
N LYS A 108 -7.53 3.68 -20.18
CA LYS A 108 -7.54 2.27 -19.73
C LYS A 108 -6.88 2.10 -18.36
N VAL A 109 -5.80 2.84 -18.11
CA VAL A 109 -5.15 2.83 -16.79
C VAL A 109 -6.10 3.42 -15.74
N LEU A 110 -6.75 4.53 -16.05
CA LEU A 110 -7.69 5.19 -15.13
C LEU A 110 -8.89 4.28 -14.81
N ALA A 111 -9.47 3.63 -15.82
CA ALA A 111 -10.55 2.66 -15.69
C ALA A 111 -10.02 1.26 -15.32
N SER A 112 -9.22 1.16 -14.26
CA SER A 112 -8.70 -0.10 -13.73
C SER A 112 -8.49 -0.03 -12.21
N LEU A 113 -8.29 -1.18 -11.55
CA LEU A 113 -7.90 -1.20 -10.12
C LEU A 113 -6.56 -0.50 -9.87
N THR A 114 -5.62 -0.57 -10.82
CA THR A 114 -4.38 0.20 -10.73
C THR A 114 -4.66 1.71 -10.73
N GLY A 115 -5.54 2.18 -11.60
CA GLY A 115 -5.95 3.58 -11.68
C GLY A 115 -6.69 4.06 -10.43
N LEU A 116 -7.69 3.30 -10.01
CA LEU A 116 -8.64 3.73 -8.98
C LEU A 116 -8.14 3.49 -7.55
N VAL A 117 -7.36 2.42 -7.31
CA VAL A 117 -6.93 2.00 -5.97
C VAL A 117 -5.41 2.07 -5.79
N ARG A 118 -4.60 1.50 -6.70
CA ARG A 118 -3.13 1.47 -6.54
C ARG A 118 -2.49 2.86 -6.68
N GLY A 119 -3.07 3.73 -7.49
CA GLY A 119 -2.46 4.99 -7.88
C GLY A 119 -1.31 4.79 -8.89
N TYR A 120 -0.96 5.87 -9.58
CA TYR A 120 0.04 5.86 -10.64
C TYR A 120 0.67 7.23 -10.84
N VAL A 121 1.81 7.21 -11.52
CA VAL A 121 2.51 8.39 -12.02
C VAL A 121 2.95 8.10 -13.45
N VAL A 122 2.69 9.02 -14.37
CA VAL A 122 3.15 8.98 -15.76
C VAL A 122 4.32 9.93 -15.91
N PRO A 123 5.57 9.44 -16.06
CA PRO A 123 6.75 10.32 -16.08
C PRO A 123 6.74 11.34 -17.22
N ALA A 124 6.20 10.97 -18.38
CA ALA A 124 6.22 11.83 -19.57
C ALA A 124 5.29 13.05 -19.43
N SER A 125 4.05 12.85 -18.96
CA SER A 125 3.03 13.90 -18.86
C SER A 125 2.91 14.51 -17.46
N GLN A 126 3.60 13.96 -16.46
CA GLN A 126 3.45 14.29 -15.04
C GLN A 126 2.04 14.04 -14.48
N CYS A 127 1.15 13.40 -15.25
CA CYS A 127 -0.15 12.95 -14.77
C CYS A 127 0.03 11.97 -13.62
N LYS A 128 -0.76 12.12 -12.57
CA LYS A 128 -0.65 11.29 -11.37
C LYS A 128 -1.98 11.15 -10.67
N ARG A 129 -2.13 10.03 -9.98
CA ARG A 129 -3.24 9.79 -9.06
C ARG A 129 -2.71 9.17 -7.77
N THR A 130 -2.94 9.86 -6.67
CA THR A 130 -2.59 9.36 -5.33
C THR A 130 -3.43 8.13 -5.02
N SER A 131 -2.80 7.10 -4.46
CA SER A 131 -3.52 5.91 -3.99
C SER A 131 -4.41 6.26 -2.80
N PRO A 132 -5.72 5.93 -2.83
CA PRO A 132 -6.56 6.02 -1.64
C PRO A 132 -6.25 4.95 -0.59
N LEU A 133 -5.48 3.91 -0.95
CA LEU A 133 -5.14 2.79 -0.07
C LEU A 133 -3.82 3.05 0.67
N LEU A 134 -3.91 3.19 1.99
CA LEU A 134 -2.78 3.19 2.91
C LEU A 134 -2.61 1.79 3.51
N LEU A 135 -1.38 1.29 3.55
CA LEU A 135 -1.01 0.05 4.21
C LEU A 135 0.22 0.28 5.08
N GLU A 136 0.16 -0.16 6.34
CA GLU A 136 1.34 -0.31 7.16
C GLU A 136 2.17 -1.52 6.69
N ASP A 137 3.39 -1.62 7.20
CA ASP A 137 4.20 -2.81 7.02
C ASP A 137 3.61 -3.97 7.85
N PHE A 138 3.74 -5.20 7.34
CA PHE A 138 3.28 -6.41 8.01
C PHE A 138 4.35 -6.86 8.99
N ILE A 139 4.14 -6.60 10.28
CA ILE A 139 5.13 -6.85 11.34
C ILE A 139 4.92 -8.25 11.90
N ASP A 140 5.98 -9.05 11.93
CA ASP A 140 5.96 -10.38 12.56
C ASP A 140 5.85 -10.26 14.09
N GLU A 141 5.01 -11.09 14.68
CA GLU A 141 4.75 -11.15 16.11
C GLU A 141 5.48 -12.32 16.79
N LEU A 142 5.95 -13.31 16.02
CA LEU A 142 6.53 -14.53 16.59
C LEU A 142 8.04 -14.41 16.87
N GLY A 143 8.78 -13.78 15.96
CA GLY A 143 10.22 -13.60 16.11
C GLY A 143 11.02 -14.90 16.01
N ASN A 144 10.51 -15.89 15.28
CA ASN A 144 11.15 -17.21 15.09
C ASN A 144 12.32 -17.16 14.10
N GLY A 145 13.22 -16.19 14.27
CA GLY A 145 14.39 -15.98 13.43
C GLY A 145 15.64 -16.64 13.99
N ASN A 146 16.54 -17.07 13.11
CA ASN A 146 17.86 -17.56 13.50
C ASN A 146 18.90 -17.32 12.39
N PHE A 147 20.18 -17.38 12.77
CA PHE A 147 21.27 -17.49 11.82
C PHE A 147 21.25 -18.88 11.20
N GLU A 148 21.38 -18.96 9.88
CA GLU A 148 21.46 -20.21 9.13
C GLU A 148 22.63 -20.17 8.13
N GLN A 149 23.47 -21.20 8.21
CA GLN A 149 24.62 -21.38 7.32
C GLN A 149 24.22 -22.25 6.13
N PHE A 150 24.56 -21.78 4.93
CA PHE A 150 24.36 -22.51 3.69
C PHE A 150 25.70 -22.81 3.03
N GLY A 151 25.69 -23.80 2.15
CA GLY A 151 26.84 -24.18 1.33
C GLY A 151 26.41 -24.65 -0.05
N GLN A 152 27.34 -24.58 -1.01
CA GLN A 152 27.19 -25.20 -2.32
C GLN A 152 27.70 -26.65 -2.27
N ALA A 153 27.01 -27.57 -2.96
CA ALA A 153 27.49 -28.93 -3.14
C ALA A 153 28.49 -28.97 -4.32
N GLY A 154 29.66 -29.60 -4.13
CA GLY A 154 30.69 -29.72 -5.17
C GLY A 154 32.03 -29.11 -4.75
N GLU A 155 32.75 -28.51 -5.72
CA GLU A 155 34.04 -27.86 -5.48
C GLU A 155 33.90 -26.76 -4.42
N ARG A 156 34.82 -26.78 -3.45
CA ARG A 156 34.83 -25.84 -2.33
C ARG A 156 35.85 -24.76 -2.60
N ASP A 157 35.38 -23.54 -2.78
CA ASP A 157 36.16 -22.31 -2.78
C ASP A 157 35.75 -21.38 -1.62
N SER A 158 36.39 -20.22 -1.52
CA SER A 158 36.09 -19.22 -0.48
C SER A 158 34.71 -18.57 -0.62
N SER A 159 34.00 -18.77 -1.73
CA SER A 159 32.66 -18.23 -1.99
C SER A 159 31.53 -19.28 -1.82
N SER A 160 31.91 -20.54 -1.60
CA SER A 160 31.00 -21.68 -1.55
C SER A 160 30.10 -21.70 -0.30
N PHE A 161 30.48 -20.98 0.75
CA PHE A 161 29.69 -20.84 1.97
C PHE A 161 29.10 -19.43 2.06
N PHE A 162 27.81 -19.35 2.32
CA PHE A 162 27.09 -18.09 2.56
C PHE A 162 26.10 -18.30 3.70
N SER A 163 25.67 -17.23 4.35
CA SER A 163 24.74 -17.33 5.47
C SER A 163 23.59 -16.35 5.33
N LYS A 164 22.50 -16.63 6.02
CA LYS A 164 21.32 -15.76 6.06
C LYS A 164 20.73 -15.76 7.45
N THR A 165 20.02 -14.69 7.79
CA THR A 165 19.06 -14.73 8.89
C THR A 165 17.73 -15.21 8.33
N THR A 166 17.32 -16.43 8.67
CA THR A 166 16.08 -17.07 8.20
C THR A 166 15.04 -17.11 9.31
N PHE A 167 13.81 -17.47 8.96
CA PHE A 167 12.67 -17.53 9.87
C PHE A 167 11.90 -18.82 9.63
N GLY A 168 11.32 -19.39 10.70
CA GLY A 168 10.37 -20.49 10.63
C GLY A 168 8.94 -19.99 10.39
N ASP A 169 8.01 -20.45 11.21
CA ASP A 169 6.62 -19.96 11.23
C ASP A 169 6.58 -18.47 11.55
N THR A 170 5.72 -17.73 10.84
CA THR A 170 5.53 -16.29 11.01
C THR A 170 4.06 -15.94 11.18
N LYS A 171 3.80 -14.89 11.96
CA LYS A 171 2.46 -14.31 12.15
C LYS A 171 2.57 -12.81 12.02
N TYR A 172 1.96 -12.24 11.01
CA TYR A 172 2.02 -10.81 10.76
C TYR A 172 0.74 -10.10 11.19
N THR A 173 0.91 -8.90 11.75
CA THR A 173 -0.19 -7.94 11.94
C THR A 173 0.12 -6.65 11.16
N ALA A 174 -0.89 -6.13 10.47
CA ALA A 174 -0.83 -4.83 9.80
C ALA A 174 -2.14 -4.08 9.95
N TYR A 175 -2.10 -2.77 9.75
CA TYR A 175 -3.28 -1.92 9.62
C TYR A 175 -3.25 -1.20 8.29
N GLY A 176 -4.42 -0.83 7.80
CA GLY A 176 -4.55 0.01 6.61
C GLY A 176 -5.83 0.83 6.63
N SER A 177 -5.97 1.68 5.64
CA SER A 177 -7.12 2.58 5.51
C SER A 177 -7.37 2.94 4.05
N ILE A 178 -8.64 2.91 3.65
CA ILE A 178 -9.11 3.43 2.36
C ILE A 178 -9.68 4.83 2.59
N SER A 179 -9.04 5.85 2.02
CA SER A 179 -9.49 7.24 2.09
C SER A 179 -10.63 7.49 1.11
N ILE A 180 -11.82 7.79 1.65
CA ILE A 180 -13.02 8.06 0.83
C ILE A 180 -12.84 9.34 -0.01
N GLU A 181 -12.22 10.38 0.55
CA GLU A 181 -11.94 11.63 -0.17
C GLU A 181 -11.07 11.41 -1.41
N GLN A 182 -10.02 10.58 -1.28
CA GLN A 182 -9.12 10.30 -2.40
C GLN A 182 -9.71 9.28 -3.39
N LEU A 183 -10.53 8.35 -2.90
CA LEU A 183 -11.17 7.34 -3.74
C LEU A 183 -12.25 7.96 -4.63
N GLN A 184 -13.13 8.78 -4.05
CA GLN A 184 -14.34 9.24 -4.72
C GLN A 184 -14.12 10.28 -5.81
N PHE A 185 -13.05 11.07 -5.74
CA PHE A 185 -12.80 12.17 -6.66
C PHE A 185 -11.61 11.89 -7.58
N ILE A 186 -11.79 12.17 -8.86
CA ILE A 186 -10.78 12.03 -9.90
C ILE A 186 -10.59 13.39 -10.57
N SER A 187 -9.50 14.09 -10.22
CA SER A 187 -9.17 15.36 -10.86
C SER A 187 -8.66 15.11 -12.29
N LEU A 188 -9.22 15.85 -13.25
CA LEU A 188 -8.80 15.91 -14.64
C LEU A 188 -8.24 17.29 -15.00
N ASP A 189 -7.91 18.08 -13.97
CA ASP A 189 -7.43 19.45 -14.07
C ASP A 189 -6.00 19.55 -13.50
N ASN A 190 -5.19 20.44 -14.05
CA ASN A 190 -3.83 20.68 -13.58
C ASN A 190 -3.73 21.88 -12.61
N LYS A 191 -4.83 22.58 -12.30
CA LYS A 191 -4.83 23.74 -11.39
C LYS A 191 -4.16 23.49 -10.04
N PHE A 192 -4.27 22.27 -9.49
CA PHE A 192 -3.70 21.92 -8.18
C PHE A 192 -2.66 20.81 -8.26
N ASP A 193 -2.03 20.60 -9.42
CA ASP A 193 -1.02 19.56 -9.66
C ASP A 193 -1.52 18.14 -9.32
N ARG A 194 -2.79 17.83 -9.63
CA ARG A 194 -3.42 16.51 -9.35
C ARG A 194 -4.09 15.89 -10.57
N CYS A 195 -3.74 16.36 -11.77
CA CYS A 195 -4.30 15.89 -13.03
C CYS A 195 -4.04 14.39 -13.21
N ALA A 196 -5.11 13.58 -13.13
CA ALA A 196 -5.03 12.14 -13.35
C ALA A 196 -4.81 11.82 -14.84
N MET A 197 -5.39 12.62 -15.73
CA MET A 197 -5.24 12.51 -17.17
C MET A 197 -5.63 13.83 -17.83
N ILE A 198 -4.84 14.24 -18.83
CA ILE A 198 -5.16 15.42 -19.66
C ILE A 198 -6.31 15.04 -20.60
N ILE A 199 -7.38 15.83 -20.58
CA ILE A 199 -8.56 15.64 -21.43
C ILE A 199 -8.76 16.83 -22.37
N LYS A 200 -9.48 16.60 -23.47
CA LYS A 200 -10.05 17.65 -24.32
C LYS A 200 -11.46 18.02 -23.85
N ASP A 201 -11.95 19.20 -24.24
CA ASP A 201 -13.23 19.79 -23.76
C ASP A 201 -14.46 18.86 -23.83
N ASN A 202 -14.50 17.91 -24.76
CA ASN A 202 -15.63 16.99 -24.95
C ASN A 202 -15.36 15.54 -24.52
N GLN A 203 -14.25 15.27 -23.81
CA GLN A 203 -13.87 13.91 -23.42
C GLN A 203 -14.32 13.54 -22.00
N GLY A 204 -14.71 14.51 -21.17
CA GLY A 204 -15.04 14.28 -19.77
C GLY A 204 -16.09 13.18 -19.54
N ASP A 205 -17.22 13.27 -20.24
CA ASP A 205 -18.31 12.31 -20.13
C ASP A 205 -17.92 10.90 -20.65
N GLU A 206 -17.13 10.84 -21.73
CA GLU A 206 -16.63 9.56 -22.26
C GLU A 206 -15.74 8.84 -21.24
N ILE A 207 -14.88 9.59 -20.54
CA ILE A 207 -14.00 9.03 -19.51
C ILE A 207 -14.80 8.63 -18.27
N ALA A 208 -15.79 9.43 -17.87
CA ALA A 208 -16.69 9.08 -16.78
C ALA A 208 -17.44 7.78 -17.07
N GLN A 209 -17.95 7.61 -18.30
CA GLN A 209 -18.60 6.37 -18.72
C GLN A 209 -17.64 5.17 -18.66
N LYS A 210 -16.40 5.30 -19.14
CA LYS A 210 -15.39 4.22 -19.04
C LYS A 210 -15.09 3.82 -17.60
N VAL A 211 -14.99 4.80 -16.69
CA VAL A 211 -14.80 4.52 -15.26
C VAL A 211 -16.03 3.83 -14.68
N GLN A 212 -17.24 4.28 -15.02
CA GLN A 212 -18.49 3.66 -14.58
C GLN A 212 -18.61 2.23 -15.07
N ASP A 213 -18.35 1.97 -16.36
CA ASP A 213 -18.43 0.65 -16.97
C ASP A 213 -17.44 -0.32 -16.33
N PHE A 214 -16.23 0.15 -16.02
CA PHE A 214 -15.25 -0.65 -15.29
C PHE A 214 -15.75 -1.00 -13.88
N ILE A 215 -16.23 -0.03 -13.10
CA ILE A 215 -16.74 -0.28 -11.74
C ILE A 215 -17.96 -1.21 -11.78
N GLN A 216 -18.86 -1.02 -12.75
CA GLN A 216 -20.01 -1.89 -13.00
C GLN A 216 -19.60 -3.33 -13.33
N SER A 217 -18.47 -3.52 -14.01
CA SER A 217 -17.95 -4.87 -14.33
C SER A 217 -17.43 -5.64 -13.11
N LEU A 218 -17.06 -4.93 -12.02
CA LEU A 218 -16.64 -5.55 -10.76
C LEU A 218 -17.84 -6.14 -10.00
N ASP A 219 -19.01 -5.50 -10.08
CA ASP A 219 -20.27 -6.01 -9.53
C ASP A 219 -21.45 -5.69 -10.47
N PRO A 220 -21.78 -6.61 -11.39
CA PRO A 220 -22.87 -6.44 -12.36
C PRO A 220 -24.26 -6.29 -11.74
N SER A 221 -24.44 -6.58 -10.45
CA SER A 221 -25.75 -6.57 -9.78
C SER A 221 -26.17 -5.18 -9.28
N ARG A 222 -25.23 -4.24 -9.21
CA ARG A 222 -25.43 -2.88 -8.70
C ARG A 222 -25.37 -1.86 -9.83
N THR A 223 -25.73 -0.61 -9.58
CA THR A 223 -25.68 0.47 -10.60
C THR A 223 -24.85 1.65 -10.08
N PRO A 224 -23.51 1.61 -10.24
CA PRO A 224 -22.63 2.72 -9.86
C PRO A 224 -22.80 3.92 -10.80
N LYS A 225 -22.48 5.11 -10.31
CA LYS A 225 -22.41 6.32 -11.13
C LYS A 225 -21.06 7.03 -10.99
N ALA A 226 -20.52 7.41 -12.14
CA ALA A 226 -19.37 8.31 -12.24
C ALA A 226 -19.82 9.56 -13.01
N THR A 227 -19.86 10.71 -12.34
CA THR A 227 -20.39 11.95 -12.92
C THR A 227 -19.25 12.91 -13.23
N PHE A 228 -19.15 13.34 -14.48
CA PHE A 228 -18.24 14.40 -14.89
C PHE A 228 -18.83 15.78 -14.56
N HIS A 229 -17.97 16.71 -14.14
CA HIS A 229 -18.33 18.13 -14.06
C HIS A 229 -17.12 19.00 -14.37
N ALA A 230 -17.36 20.15 -15.00
CA ALA A 230 -16.32 21.12 -15.33
C ALA A 230 -15.77 21.86 -14.09
N ASN A 231 -16.47 21.78 -12.97
CA ASN A 231 -16.11 22.50 -11.75
C ASN A 231 -16.65 21.79 -10.49
N TYR A 232 -15.85 20.91 -9.91
CA TYR A 232 -16.08 20.35 -8.58
C TYR A 232 -15.34 21.16 -7.53
N VAL A 233 -16.06 21.64 -6.52
CA VAL A 233 -15.50 22.39 -5.41
C VAL A 233 -15.49 21.52 -4.16
N ARG A 234 -14.36 21.50 -3.45
CA ARG A 234 -14.24 20.79 -2.19
C ARG A 234 -15.09 21.49 -1.12
N LYS A 235 -15.95 20.73 -0.42
CA LYS A 235 -16.73 21.24 0.70
C LYS A 235 -15.84 21.75 1.82
N GLY A 236 -16.20 22.91 2.36
CA GLY A 236 -15.52 23.56 3.46
C GLY A 236 -14.32 24.44 3.08
N THR A 237 -14.06 24.65 1.78
CA THR A 237 -13.10 25.68 1.34
C THR A 237 -13.69 27.08 1.50
N ILE A 238 -12.81 28.07 1.69
CA ILE A 238 -13.19 29.50 1.78
C ILE A 238 -13.29 30.10 0.38
N TYR A 239 -12.39 29.69 -0.51
CA TYR A 239 -12.36 30.07 -1.91
C TYR A 239 -13.02 28.94 -2.71
N GLU A 240 -14.14 29.23 -3.36
CA GLU A 240 -14.94 28.26 -4.13
C GLU A 240 -14.29 27.89 -5.48
N GLN A 241 -12.97 27.79 -5.50
CA GLN A 241 -12.22 27.36 -6.66
C GLN A 241 -12.33 25.84 -6.78
N GLY A 242 -12.80 25.39 -7.95
CA GLY A 242 -12.93 23.98 -8.24
C GLY A 242 -12.05 23.51 -9.39
N GLU A 243 -12.15 22.21 -9.62
CA GLU A 243 -11.40 21.46 -10.62
C GLU A 243 -12.36 20.72 -11.55
N VAL A 244 -11.97 20.61 -12.82
CA VAL A 244 -12.59 19.64 -13.73
C VAL A 244 -12.31 18.23 -13.21
N GLY A 245 -13.33 17.38 -13.13
CA GLY A 245 -13.14 16.04 -12.62
C GLY A 245 -14.36 15.14 -12.68
N ILE A 246 -14.20 13.95 -12.11
CA ILE A 246 -15.23 12.93 -12.01
C ILE A 246 -15.47 12.64 -10.52
N LEU A 247 -16.74 12.61 -10.11
CA LEU A 247 -17.17 12.21 -8.78
C LEU A 247 -17.92 10.88 -8.83
N LEU A 248 -17.49 9.94 -8.00
CA LEU A 248 -18.12 8.65 -7.80
C LEU A 248 -19.25 8.75 -6.77
N ASP A 249 -20.36 8.07 -7.03
CA ASP A 249 -21.46 7.96 -6.08
C ASP A 249 -21.18 6.92 -4.97
N ASP A 250 -22.10 6.86 -4.00
CA ASP A 250 -21.97 5.96 -2.85
C ASP A 250 -21.85 4.48 -3.27
N VAL A 251 -22.56 4.06 -4.32
CA VAL A 251 -22.51 2.69 -4.87
C VAL A 251 -21.16 2.39 -5.50
N ALA A 252 -20.64 3.30 -6.33
CA ALA A 252 -19.34 3.16 -6.96
C ALA A 252 -18.20 3.07 -5.94
N ILE A 253 -18.24 3.93 -4.91
CA ILE A 253 -17.28 3.90 -3.80
C ILE A 253 -17.35 2.54 -3.09
N ASP A 254 -18.56 2.06 -2.80
CA ASP A 254 -18.75 0.81 -2.08
C ASP A 254 -18.20 -0.40 -2.83
N ILE A 255 -18.45 -0.50 -4.15
CA ILE A 255 -17.92 -1.57 -4.99
C ILE A 255 -16.38 -1.58 -4.94
N LEU A 256 -15.75 -0.41 -5.05
CA LEU A 256 -14.29 -0.30 -4.99
C LEU A 256 -13.73 -0.65 -3.61
N VAL A 257 -14.42 -0.26 -2.54
CA VAL A 257 -14.07 -0.63 -1.16
C VAL A 257 -14.14 -2.15 -1.00
N GLN A 258 -15.27 -2.79 -1.34
CA GLN A 258 -15.44 -4.24 -1.21
C GLN A 258 -14.39 -4.98 -2.03
N THR A 259 -14.23 -4.63 -3.31
CA THR A 259 -13.22 -5.24 -4.19
C THR A 259 -11.81 -5.14 -3.60
N THR A 260 -11.48 -3.99 -2.99
CA THR A 260 -10.16 -3.80 -2.35
C THR A 260 -10.01 -4.66 -1.10
N LEU A 261 -11.05 -4.78 -0.28
CA LEU A 261 -11.05 -5.63 0.92
C LEU A 261 -10.95 -7.11 0.54
N ASP A 262 -11.64 -7.54 -0.51
CA ASP A 262 -11.58 -8.92 -1.03
C ASP A 262 -10.16 -9.25 -1.51
N LEU A 263 -9.54 -8.37 -2.30
CA LEU A 263 -8.14 -8.53 -2.72
C LEU A 263 -7.17 -8.64 -1.54
N ILE A 264 -7.43 -7.91 -0.45
CA ILE A 264 -6.62 -7.99 0.77
C ILE A 264 -6.89 -9.31 1.50
N GLY A 265 -8.15 -9.71 1.63
CA GLY A 265 -8.56 -10.96 2.28
C GLY A 265 -8.01 -12.20 1.57
N GLU A 266 -7.91 -12.17 0.24
CA GLU A 266 -7.38 -13.25 -0.59
C GLU A 266 -5.86 -13.15 -0.83
N LEU A 267 -5.19 -12.15 -0.26
CA LEU A 267 -3.77 -11.92 -0.52
C LEU A 267 -2.92 -13.12 -0.09
N PHE A 268 -2.19 -13.66 -1.08
CA PHE A 268 -1.17 -14.69 -0.89
C PHE A 268 0.14 -14.29 -1.56
N ILE A 269 1.25 -14.54 -0.86
CA ILE A 269 2.61 -14.27 -1.32
C ILE A 269 3.39 -15.58 -1.33
N ARG A 270 3.93 -15.97 -2.49
CA ARG A 270 4.92 -17.02 -2.62
C ARG A 270 6.17 -16.45 -3.28
N GLN A 271 7.21 -16.22 -2.48
CA GLN A 271 8.44 -15.58 -2.92
C GLN A 271 9.62 -16.06 -2.08
N ALA A 272 10.81 -16.10 -2.66
CA ALA A 272 12.06 -16.41 -1.95
C ALA A 272 12.05 -17.74 -1.17
N LYS A 273 11.30 -18.73 -1.67
CA LYS A 273 11.06 -20.05 -1.04
C LYS A 273 10.29 -20.01 0.29
N GLY A 274 9.74 -18.86 0.68
CA GLY A 274 8.76 -18.73 1.76
C GLY A 274 7.36 -18.46 1.21
N TYR A 275 6.39 -18.40 2.12
CA TYR A 275 5.03 -17.97 1.80
C TYR A 275 4.36 -17.20 2.93
N MET A 276 3.31 -16.46 2.59
CA MET A 276 2.39 -15.80 3.53
C MET A 276 0.99 -15.76 2.92
N TYR A 277 -0.06 -15.95 3.72
CA TYR A 277 -1.46 -15.71 3.34
C TYR A 277 -2.17 -14.88 4.43
N VAL A 278 -3.10 -14.04 4.01
CA VAL A 278 -4.03 -13.37 4.93
C VAL A 278 -5.04 -14.39 5.44
N ASP A 279 -5.28 -14.36 6.75
CA ASP A 279 -6.15 -15.31 7.46
C ASP A 279 -7.38 -14.62 8.03
N GLU A 280 -7.20 -13.44 8.61
CA GLU A 280 -8.29 -12.63 9.16
C GLU A 280 -8.17 -11.18 8.70
N LEU A 281 -9.31 -10.60 8.31
CA LEU A 281 -9.47 -9.19 7.98
C LEU A 281 -10.61 -8.61 8.81
N SER A 282 -10.28 -7.75 9.78
CA SER A 282 -11.27 -7.00 10.56
C SER A 282 -11.41 -5.59 9.97
N VAL A 283 -12.64 -5.11 9.79
CA VAL A 283 -12.94 -3.85 9.11
C VAL A 283 -13.64 -2.86 10.06
N ASP A 284 -13.39 -1.57 9.85
CA ASP A 284 -14.02 -0.45 10.55
C ASP A 284 -14.43 0.65 9.56
N TYR A 285 -15.74 0.80 9.35
CA TYR A 285 -16.31 1.93 8.62
C TYR A 285 -16.31 3.17 9.51
N ASN A 286 -15.25 3.95 9.42
CA ASN A 286 -14.94 5.04 10.33
C ASN A 286 -15.58 6.36 9.89
N ASP A 287 -16.62 6.76 10.61
CA ASP A 287 -17.35 8.02 10.49
C ASP A 287 -16.82 9.14 11.40
N SER A 288 -15.87 8.80 12.28
CA SER A 288 -15.26 9.75 13.21
C SER A 288 -14.22 10.64 12.52
N ASN A 289 -13.82 11.72 13.19
CA ASN A 289 -12.76 12.61 12.68
C ASN A 289 -11.35 12.03 12.82
N LYS A 290 -11.16 10.97 13.64
CA LYS A 290 -9.85 10.43 13.95
C LYS A 290 -9.69 9.06 13.29
N MET A 291 -8.92 9.01 12.20
CA MET A 291 -8.57 7.76 11.48
C MET A 291 -7.97 6.70 12.41
N MET A 292 -7.99 5.43 12.01
CA MET A 292 -7.44 4.29 12.75
C MET A 292 -8.13 4.10 14.12
N ARG A 293 -9.47 4.19 14.15
CA ARG A 293 -10.24 3.88 15.36
C ARG A 293 -10.05 2.41 15.76
N ILE A 294 -10.08 1.50 14.78
CA ILE A 294 -9.76 0.07 14.96
C ILE A 294 -8.42 -0.23 15.65
N LYS A 295 -7.44 0.68 15.57
CA LYS A 295 -6.11 0.52 16.22
C LYS A 295 -6.07 1.04 17.65
N ARG A 296 -6.89 2.05 17.98
CA ARG A 296 -6.87 2.71 19.30
C ARG A 296 -7.94 2.17 20.26
N THR A 297 -9.12 1.90 19.73
CA THR A 297 -10.32 1.49 20.46
C THR A 297 -11.07 0.47 19.62
N PRO A 298 -10.54 -0.77 19.48
CA PRO A 298 -11.10 -1.81 18.61
C PRO A 298 -12.56 -2.13 18.91
N GLU A 299 -12.99 -2.02 20.16
CA GLU A 299 -14.37 -2.25 20.61
C GLU A 299 -15.39 -1.24 20.06
N GLN A 300 -14.92 -0.11 19.52
CA GLN A 300 -15.75 0.91 18.87
C GLN A 300 -15.73 0.79 17.34
N ALA A 301 -15.07 -0.24 16.79
CA ALA A 301 -15.04 -0.47 15.35
C ALA A 301 -16.43 -0.88 14.84
N ASN A 302 -16.81 -0.33 13.68
CA ASN A 302 -18.05 -0.67 13.00
C ASN A 302 -17.75 -1.66 11.87
N PRO A 303 -18.04 -2.96 12.01
CA PRO A 303 -17.70 -3.96 11.00
C PRO A 303 -18.58 -3.87 9.75
N GLN A 304 -19.70 -3.15 9.82
CA GLN A 304 -20.63 -2.96 8.72
C GLN A 304 -20.78 -1.48 8.42
N LYS A 305 -21.10 -1.18 7.16
CA LYS A 305 -21.46 0.18 6.73
C LYS A 305 -22.84 0.55 7.29
N ILE A 306 -22.86 1.39 8.31
CA ILE A 306 -24.12 1.84 8.98
C ILE A 306 -24.68 3.13 8.35
N SER A 307 -23.83 3.91 7.68
CA SER A 307 -24.21 5.16 7.02
C SER A 307 -23.54 5.31 5.66
N ASP A 308 -24.04 6.24 4.85
CA ASP A 308 -23.43 6.60 3.57
C ASP A 308 -21.98 7.08 3.73
N TYR A 309 -21.23 6.95 2.64
CA TYR A 309 -19.89 7.53 2.54
C TYR A 309 -19.94 9.05 2.56
N ALA A 310 -18.92 9.66 3.16
CA ALA A 310 -18.80 11.10 3.22
C ALA A 310 -18.62 11.70 1.82
N VAL A 311 -19.39 12.73 1.50
CA VAL A 311 -19.28 13.48 0.23
C VAL A 311 -18.44 14.73 0.46
N TYR A 312 -17.24 14.77 -0.14
CA TYR A 312 -16.26 15.85 0.02
C TYR A 312 -16.33 16.93 -1.07
N PHE A 313 -16.99 16.66 -2.19
CA PHE A 313 -17.05 17.57 -3.34
C PHE A 313 -18.50 17.84 -3.76
N GLU A 314 -18.74 19.01 -4.33
CA GLU A 314 -20.02 19.39 -4.93
C GLU A 314 -19.80 20.10 -6.27
N ALA A 315 -20.70 19.88 -7.21
CA ALA A 315 -20.69 20.57 -8.49
C ALA A 315 -21.18 22.01 -8.30
N LYS A 316 -20.47 22.98 -8.89
CA LYS A 316 -20.84 24.40 -8.90
C LYS A 316 -20.76 25.00 -10.29
#